data_AF-A0A6L4WPL9-F1
#
_entry.id   AF-A0A6L4WPL9-F1
#
_cell.length_a   1.000
_cell.length_b   1.000
_cell.length_c   1.000
_cell.angle_alpha   90.00
_cell.angle_beta   90.00
_cell.angle_gamma   90.00
#
_symmetry.space_group_name_H-M   'P 1'
#
loop_
_entity.id
_entity.type
_entity.pdbx_description
1 polymer ?
#
loop_
_entity_poly.entity_id
_entity_poly.type
_entity_poly.pdbx_seq_one_letter_code
_entity_poly.pdbx_strand_id
1 'polypeptide(L)'
;MSTLKIFINEEILGQVNYLTITGKLEVAMSKQNNYFVSELIFLSLTEQFNTSNTITMQMKVFDIYNIIYALDEVYRNGTSNYKKFTDSSKSKNSNNSNIKYLSIKKDNNKIYLNINIKESDNEKSLMSVHFEEYEIRSIIKTLDIFTKSIKDALYKTQRSYQKINQKNSKEQ
;
A
#
# COMPACT_ATOMS: atom_id res chain seq x y z
N MET A 1 -5.59 16.24 -12.52
CA MET A 1 -5.52 15.21 -11.45
C MET A 1 -4.11 15.22 -10.89
N SER A 2 -3.95 15.31 -9.56
CA SER A 2 -2.63 15.24 -8.91
C SER A 2 -2.32 13.78 -8.53
N THR A 3 -1.26 13.22 -9.09
CA THR A 3 -0.73 11.90 -8.70
C THR A 3 0.42 12.13 -7.74
N LEU A 4 0.38 11.51 -6.55
CA LEU A 4 1.48 11.52 -5.60
C LEU A 4 2.22 10.18 -5.69
N LYS A 5 3.47 10.20 -6.16
CA LYS A 5 4.32 9.02 -6.25
C LYS A 5 5.52 9.22 -5.33
N ILE A 6 5.75 8.27 -4.42
CA ILE A 6 6.92 8.28 -3.53
C ILE A 6 7.67 6.97 -3.69
N PHE A 7 8.96 7.08 -3.98
CA PHE A 7 9.87 5.95 -4.06
C PHE A 7 10.63 5.86 -2.74
N ILE A 8 10.72 4.65 -2.20
CA ILE A 8 11.56 4.37 -1.05
C ILE A 8 12.69 3.50 -1.58
N ASN A 9 13.89 4.10 -1.61
CA ASN A 9 15.17 3.68 -2.22
C ASN A 9 15.35 4.09 -3.69
N GLU A 10 15.97 5.25 -3.91
CA GLU A 10 16.64 5.60 -5.18
C GLU A 10 18.13 5.21 -5.12
N GLU A 11 18.66 4.74 -6.25
CA GLU A 11 20.00 4.19 -6.44
C GLU A 11 21.13 5.05 -5.85
N ILE A 12 21.86 4.48 -4.89
CA ILE A 12 23.26 4.83 -4.65
C ILE A 12 24.04 3.51 -4.62
N LEU A 13 24.52 3.08 -5.79
CA LEU A 13 25.50 2.01 -5.98
C LEU A 13 25.13 0.62 -5.40
N GLY A 14 24.43 -0.19 -6.20
CA GLY A 14 24.66 -1.64 -6.20
C GLY A 14 23.75 -2.54 -5.36
N GLN A 15 22.73 -2.02 -4.68
CA GLN A 15 21.67 -2.83 -4.07
C GLN A 15 20.32 -2.11 -4.17
N VAL A 16 19.33 -2.64 -4.91
CA VAL A 16 18.01 -2.00 -5.02
C VAL A 16 16.82 -2.96 -4.91
N ASN A 17 16.39 -3.21 -3.68
CA ASN A 17 15.04 -3.67 -3.40
C ASN A 17 14.14 -2.43 -3.35
N TYR A 18 13.09 -2.37 -4.18
CA TYR A 18 12.21 -1.19 -4.21
C TYR A 18 10.92 -1.45 -3.45
N LEU A 19 10.66 -0.61 -2.45
CA LEU A 19 9.31 -0.38 -1.92
C LEU A 19 8.77 0.88 -2.58
N THR A 20 7.81 0.72 -3.48
CA THR A 20 7.12 1.86 -4.09
C THR A 20 5.74 2.02 -3.49
N ILE A 21 5.36 3.25 -3.14
CA ILE A 21 4.00 3.59 -2.75
C ILE A 21 3.47 4.70 -3.65
N THR A 22 2.35 4.43 -4.32
CA THR A 22 1.71 5.37 -5.24
C THR A 22 0.30 5.64 -4.77
N GLY A 23 -0.09 6.92 -4.77
CA GLY A 23 -1.42 7.37 -4.42
C GLY A 23 -2.02 8.22 -5.53
N LYS A 24 -3.27 7.93 -5.90
CA LYS A 24 -4.08 8.79 -6.78
C LYS A 24 -5.44 9.06 -6.15
N LEU A 25 -5.98 10.24 -6.46
CA LEU A 25 -7.37 10.57 -6.16
C LEU A 25 -8.20 10.38 -7.42
N GLU A 26 -9.30 9.65 -7.30
CA GLU A 26 -10.29 9.49 -8.34
C GLU A 26 -11.55 10.25 -8.00
N VAL A 27 -12.16 10.84 -9.02
CA VAL A 27 -13.45 11.52 -8.91
C VAL A 27 -14.42 10.81 -9.85
N ALA A 28 -15.53 10.35 -9.31
CA ALA A 28 -16.61 9.72 -10.05
C ALA A 28 -17.89 10.51 -9.87
N MET A 29 -18.80 10.44 -10.85
CA MET A 29 -20.13 11.03 -10.76
C MET A 29 -21.16 9.92 -10.62
N SER A 30 -22.08 10.03 -9.67
CA SER A 30 -23.20 9.08 -9.57
C SER A 30 -24.27 9.37 -10.62
N LYS A 31 -25.20 8.42 -10.75
CA LYS A 31 -26.43 8.58 -11.54
C LYS A 31 -27.30 9.77 -11.11
N GLN A 32 -27.09 10.30 -9.91
CA GLN A 32 -27.81 11.46 -9.36
C GLN A 32 -27.02 12.78 -9.55
N ASN A 33 -26.03 12.81 -10.45
CA ASN A 33 -25.16 13.97 -10.72
C ASN A 33 -24.42 14.50 -9.48
N ASN A 34 -24.13 13.62 -8.52
CA ASN A 34 -23.29 13.92 -7.37
C ASN A 34 -21.88 13.40 -7.61
N TYR A 35 -20.87 14.22 -7.34
CA TYR A 35 -19.48 13.83 -7.39
C TYR A 35 -19.04 13.14 -6.10
N PHE A 36 -18.25 12.08 -6.23
CA PHE A 36 -17.63 11.29 -5.17
C PHE A 36 -16.13 11.25 -5.42
N VAL A 37 -15.36 11.40 -4.34
CA VAL A 37 -13.90 11.40 -4.39
C VAL A 37 -13.39 10.23 -3.55
N SER A 38 -12.55 9.38 -4.13
CA SER A 38 -11.93 8.24 -3.47
C SER A 38 -10.42 8.24 -3.67
N GLU A 39 -9.68 7.79 -2.65
CA GLU A 39 -8.27 7.46 -2.81
C GLU A 39 -8.05 6.05 -3.36
N LEU A 40 -7.03 5.90 -4.20
CA LEU A 40 -6.47 4.61 -4.60
C LEU A 40 -4.99 4.62 -4.28
N ILE A 41 -4.58 3.67 -3.45
CA ILE A 41 -3.20 3.49 -3.01
C ILE A 41 -2.70 2.14 -3.50
N PHE A 42 -1.49 2.13 -4.04
CA PHE A 42 -0.81 0.95 -4.51
C PHE A 42 0.54 0.84 -3.82
N LEU A 43 0.78 -0.29 -3.17
CA LEU A 43 2.09 -0.67 -2.65
C LEU A 43 2.68 -1.71 -3.59
N SER A 44 3.90 -1.47 -4.06
CA SER A 44 4.60 -2.37 -4.95
C SER A 44 5.93 -2.77 -4.34
N LEU A 45 6.23 -4.06 -4.42
CA LEU A 45 7.56 -4.60 -4.15
C LEU A 45 8.17 -5.03 -5.49
N THR A 46 9.46 -4.80 -5.66
CA THR A 46 10.21 -5.16 -6.88
C THR A 46 11.53 -5.82 -6.49
N GLU A 47 11.84 -6.97 -7.09
CA GLU A 47 13.10 -7.67 -6.87
C GLU A 47 14.28 -6.95 -7.54
N GLN A 48 15.43 -6.94 -6.84
CA GLN A 48 16.72 -6.53 -7.38
C GLN A 48 16.97 -7.21 -8.74
N PHE A 49 17.20 -6.41 -9.79
CA PHE A 49 17.62 -6.81 -11.14
C PHE A 49 16.54 -7.27 -12.14
N ASN A 50 15.28 -7.44 -11.74
CA ASN A 50 14.19 -7.68 -12.71
C ASN A 50 12.94 -6.87 -12.36
N THR A 51 12.87 -5.64 -12.88
CA THR A 51 11.69 -4.77 -12.69
C THR A 51 10.40 -5.34 -13.26
N SER A 52 10.50 -6.32 -14.19
CA SER A 52 9.36 -7.07 -14.71
C SER A 52 8.69 -7.92 -13.62
N ASN A 53 9.44 -8.32 -12.58
CA ASN A 53 8.94 -9.01 -11.40
C ASN A 53 8.53 -8.00 -10.32
N THR A 54 7.46 -7.26 -10.58
CA THR A 54 6.83 -6.37 -9.59
C THR A 54 5.48 -6.95 -9.17
N ILE A 55 5.26 -7.11 -7.87
CA ILE A 55 3.92 -7.41 -7.33
C ILE A 55 3.37 -6.15 -6.69
N THR A 56 2.17 -5.77 -7.13
CA THR A 56 1.45 -4.59 -6.65
C THR A 56 0.20 -5.00 -5.90
N MET A 57 -0.01 -4.39 -4.74
CA MET A 57 -1.16 -4.59 -3.87
C MET A 57 -1.93 -3.27 -3.74
N GLN A 58 -3.24 -3.31 -3.99
CA GLN A 58 -4.10 -2.17 -3.66
C GLN A 58 -4.34 -2.12 -2.16
N MET A 59 -4.20 -0.93 -1.57
CA MET A 59 -4.29 -0.70 -0.14
C MET A 59 -5.21 0.48 0.17
N LYS A 60 -5.71 0.53 1.40
CA LYS A 60 -6.33 1.72 1.99
C LYS A 60 -5.30 2.45 2.86
N VAL A 61 -5.55 3.71 3.18
CA VAL A 61 -4.71 4.48 4.13
C VAL A 61 -4.55 3.74 5.47
N PHE A 62 -5.63 3.13 5.97
CA PHE A 62 -5.60 2.34 7.20
C PHE A 62 -4.63 1.15 7.12
N ASP A 63 -4.50 0.53 5.95
CA ASP A 63 -3.57 -0.58 5.76
C ASP A 63 -2.11 -0.11 5.85
N ILE A 64 -1.81 1.10 5.33
CA ILE A 64 -0.47 1.69 5.44
C ILE A 64 -0.12 1.99 6.90
N TYR A 65 -1.07 2.47 7.72
CA TYR A 65 -0.83 2.63 9.16
C TYR A 65 -0.50 1.29 9.83
N ASN A 66 -1.20 0.21 9.48
CA ASN A 66 -0.90 -1.10 10.04
C ASN A 66 0.49 -1.60 9.63
N ILE A 67 0.93 -1.30 8.39
CA ILE A 67 2.31 -1.58 7.96
C ILE A 67 3.31 -0.77 8.79
N ILE A 68 3.06 0.52 9.01
CA ILE A 68 3.92 1.37 9.86
C ILE A 68 4.03 0.78 11.27
N TYR A 69 2.92 0.40 11.89
CA TYR A 69 2.92 -0.20 13.23
C TYR A 69 3.64 -1.54 13.25
N ALA A 70 3.43 -2.39 12.24
CA ALA A 70 4.12 -3.66 12.14
C ALA A 70 5.63 -3.49 11.93
N LEU A 71 6.07 -2.52 11.13
CA LEU A 71 7.49 -2.19 10.98
C LEU A 71 8.11 -1.71 12.29
N ASP A 72 7.42 -0.84 13.03
CA ASP A 72 7.87 -0.35 14.33
C ASP A 72 7.93 -1.48 15.38
N GLU A 73 6.94 -2.38 15.37
CA GLU A 73 6.89 -3.56 16.23
C GLU A 73 8.05 -4.51 15.94
N VAL A 74 8.29 -4.86 14.67
CA VAL A 74 9.43 -5.71 14.25
C VAL A 74 10.77 -5.05 14.60
N TYR A 75 10.87 -3.73 14.38
CA TYR A 75 12.09 -2.98 14.68
C TYR A 75 12.43 -2.99 16.19
N ARG A 76 11.42 -2.86 17.07
CA ARG A 76 11.63 -2.82 18.53
C ARG A 76 11.73 -4.21 19.16
N ASN A 77 10.86 -5.12 18.76
CA ASN A 77 10.62 -6.39 19.46
C ASN A 77 11.16 -7.60 18.69
N GLY A 78 11.64 -7.40 17.46
CA GLY A 78 12.18 -8.44 16.60
C GLY A 78 11.14 -9.37 15.96
N THR A 79 9.86 -9.23 16.27
CA THR A 79 8.78 -10.08 15.73
C THR A 79 7.51 -9.26 15.48
N SER A 80 6.69 -9.70 14.52
CA SER A 80 5.32 -9.23 14.34
C SER A 80 4.47 -10.35 13.74
N ASN A 81 3.21 -10.42 14.15
CA ASN A 81 2.22 -11.34 13.57
C ASN A 81 1.43 -10.71 12.41
N TYR A 82 1.90 -9.58 11.89
CA TYR A 82 1.22 -8.86 10.83
C TYR A 82 1.08 -9.71 9.55
N LYS A 83 -0.17 -9.96 9.16
CA LYS A 83 -0.55 -10.53 7.87
C LYS A 83 -1.69 -9.70 7.27
N LYS A 84 -1.44 -9.10 6.10
CA LYS A 84 -2.48 -8.40 5.33
C LYS A 84 -2.84 -9.19 4.09
N PHE A 85 -4.02 -9.80 4.11
CA PHE A 85 -4.54 -10.56 2.99
C PHE A 85 -5.09 -9.62 1.90
N THR A 86 -4.70 -9.88 0.66
CA THR A 86 -5.29 -9.30 -0.55
C THR A 86 -5.86 -10.44 -1.38
N ASP A 87 -7.18 -10.50 -1.43
CA ASP A 87 -7.87 -11.43 -2.31
C ASP A 87 -8.09 -10.75 -3.67
N SER A 88 -7.26 -11.08 -4.66
CA SER A 88 -7.48 -10.67 -6.05
C SER A 88 -8.58 -11.50 -6.73
N SER A 89 -9.07 -12.58 -6.10
CA SER A 89 -10.02 -13.55 -6.64
C SER A 89 -11.48 -13.28 -6.27
N LYS A 90 -11.84 -12.03 -5.96
CA LYS A 90 -13.27 -11.61 -5.92
C LYS A 90 -14.03 -11.78 -7.26
N SER A 91 -13.51 -12.53 -8.23
CA SER A 91 -14.37 -13.29 -9.14
C SER A 91 -15.09 -14.37 -8.33
N LYS A 92 -16.32 -14.06 -7.93
CA LYS A 92 -17.34 -14.97 -7.39
C LYS A 92 -17.07 -16.44 -7.79
N ASN A 93 -16.95 -17.35 -6.80
CA ASN A 93 -16.97 -18.82 -6.93
C ASN A 93 -15.64 -19.58 -7.13
N SER A 94 -14.63 -19.41 -6.28
CA SER A 94 -13.67 -20.51 -6.07
C SER A 94 -13.40 -20.78 -4.60
N ASN A 95 -13.75 -21.99 -4.15
CA ASN A 95 -13.39 -22.52 -2.83
C ASN A 95 -11.88 -22.88 -2.71
N ASN A 96 -11.11 -22.65 -3.77
CA ASN A 96 -9.65 -22.82 -3.86
C ASN A 96 -8.96 -21.46 -4.09
N SER A 97 -9.32 -20.43 -3.33
CA SER A 97 -8.69 -19.12 -3.51
C SER A 97 -7.27 -19.13 -2.91
N ASN A 98 -6.28 -19.03 -3.79
CA ASN A 98 -4.90 -18.80 -3.38
C ASN A 98 -4.82 -17.43 -2.68
N ILE A 99 -4.71 -17.43 -1.35
CA ILE A 99 -4.77 -16.19 -0.58
C ILE A 99 -3.39 -15.54 -0.58
N LYS A 100 -3.26 -14.39 -1.25
CA LYS A 100 -2.03 -13.60 -1.19
C LYS A 100 -2.03 -12.70 0.04
N TYR A 101 -0.87 -12.53 0.68
CA TYR A 101 -0.75 -11.59 1.78
C TYR A 101 0.65 -11.02 1.96
N LEU A 102 0.70 -9.81 2.50
CA LEU A 102 1.94 -9.18 2.96
C LEU A 102 2.23 -9.61 4.41
N SER A 103 3.44 -10.07 4.68
CA SER A 103 3.97 -10.28 6.03
C SER A 103 5.28 -9.52 6.23
N ILE A 104 5.59 -9.24 7.50
CA ILE A 104 6.84 -8.57 7.90
C ILE A 104 7.53 -9.48 8.91
N LYS A 105 8.81 -9.78 8.69
CA LYS A 105 9.63 -10.60 9.60
C LYS A 105 11.01 -9.99 9.76
N LYS A 106 11.68 -10.33 10.85
CA LYS A 106 13.10 -10.04 11.05
C LYS A 106 13.90 -11.34 10.99
N ASP A 107 15.05 -11.30 10.34
CA ASP A 107 16.04 -12.37 10.35
C ASP A 107 17.44 -11.75 10.19
N ASN A 108 18.41 -12.16 11.01
CA ASN A 108 19.81 -11.69 10.98
C ASN A 108 19.99 -10.18 10.72
N ASN A 109 19.39 -9.33 11.56
CA ASN A 109 19.40 -7.84 11.48
C ASN A 109 18.76 -7.23 10.21
N LYS A 110 18.08 -8.05 9.42
CA LYS A 110 17.34 -7.62 8.24
C LYS A 110 15.85 -7.74 8.50
N ILE A 111 15.11 -6.75 8.01
CA ILE A 111 13.65 -6.72 8.07
C ILE A 111 13.11 -6.97 6.67
N TYR A 112 12.34 -8.04 6.55
CA TYR A 112 11.82 -8.54 5.29
C TYR A 112 10.35 -8.20 5.15
N LEU A 113 9.98 -7.64 4.00
CA LEU A 113 8.59 -7.55 3.55
C LEU A 113 8.37 -8.65 2.52
N ASN A 114 7.46 -9.57 2.83
CA ASN A 114 7.20 -10.74 1.99
C ASN A 114 5.77 -10.68 1.46
N ILE A 115 5.61 -10.88 0.16
CA ILE A 115 4.31 -11.22 -0.41
C ILE A 115 4.27 -12.73 -0.53
N ASN A 116 3.39 -13.35 0.24
CA ASN A 116 3.20 -14.79 0.29
C ASN A 116 1.92 -15.17 -0.43
N ILE A 117 1.85 -16.42 -0.87
CA ILE A 117 0.63 -17.08 -1.32
C ILE A 117 0.40 -18.28 -0.41
N LYS A 118 -0.82 -18.38 0.11
CA LYS A 118 -1.29 -19.57 0.83
C LYS A 118 -2.11 -20.41 -0.13
N GLU A 119 -1.58 -21.58 -0.47
CA GLU A 119 -2.25 -22.60 -1.28
C GLU A 119 -2.54 -23.79 -0.35
N SER A 120 -3.79 -23.89 0.11
CA SER A 120 -4.20 -24.87 1.14
C SER A 120 -3.35 -24.77 2.42
N ASP A 121 -2.66 -25.84 2.84
CA ASP A 121 -1.80 -25.88 4.03
C ASP A 121 -0.36 -25.43 3.77
N ASN A 122 0.00 -25.16 2.52
CA ASN A 122 1.34 -24.72 2.15
C ASN A 122 1.41 -23.19 1.98
N GLU A 123 2.44 -22.61 2.57
CA GLU A 123 2.78 -21.19 2.42
C GLU A 123 4.04 -21.06 1.57
N LYS A 124 3.95 -20.28 0.49
CA LYS A 124 5.10 -19.98 -0.38
C LYS A 124 5.30 -18.48 -0.46
N SER A 125 6.54 -18.02 -0.29
CA SER A 125 6.91 -16.63 -0.59
C SER A 125 6.94 -16.44 -2.10
N LEU A 126 6.11 -15.52 -2.63
CA LEU A 126 6.14 -15.09 -4.02
C LEU A 126 7.23 -14.07 -4.29
N MET A 127 7.50 -13.22 -3.30
CA MET A 127 8.56 -12.22 -3.35
C MET A 127 8.94 -11.84 -1.92
N SER A 128 10.23 -11.59 -1.73
CA SER A 128 10.80 -11.13 -0.47
C SER A 128 11.76 -9.99 -0.75
N VAL A 129 11.47 -8.80 -0.22
CA VAL A 129 12.42 -7.69 -0.19
C VAL A 129 12.93 -7.51 1.24
N HIS A 130 14.18 -7.11 1.38
CA HIS A 130 14.77 -6.87 2.69
C HIS A 130 15.35 -5.47 2.79
N PHE A 131 15.36 -4.98 4.02
CA PHE A 131 15.93 -3.72 4.44
C PHE A 131 16.81 -3.96 5.66
N GLU A 132 17.89 -3.22 5.76
CA GLU A 132 18.68 -3.12 6.97
C GLU A 132 17.87 -2.39 8.06
N GLU A 133 18.12 -2.73 9.34
CA GLU A 133 17.39 -2.14 10.46
C GLU A 133 17.38 -0.61 10.48
N TYR A 134 18.50 0.02 10.08
CA TYR A 134 18.61 1.48 10.08
C TYR A 134 17.70 2.14 9.01
N GLU A 135 17.36 1.42 7.94
CA GLU A 135 16.48 1.92 6.87
C GLU A 135 15.02 1.96 7.32
N ILE A 136 14.62 1.11 8.28
CA ILE A 136 13.21 0.98 8.69
C ILE A 136 12.65 2.26 9.27
N ARG A 137 13.42 3.04 10.03
CA ARG A 137 12.96 4.34 10.54
C ARG A 137 12.65 5.32 9.40
N SER A 138 13.48 5.33 8.36
CA SER A 138 13.27 6.15 7.16
C SER A 138 12.05 5.70 6.37
N ILE A 139 11.85 4.38 6.23
CA ILE A 139 10.66 3.80 5.60
C ILE A 139 9.39 4.21 6.36
N ILE A 140 9.36 4.02 7.69
CA ILE A 140 8.23 4.40 8.56
C ILE A 140 7.89 5.89 8.38
N LYS A 141 8.89 6.76 8.47
CA LYS A 141 8.71 8.21 8.30
C LYS A 141 8.16 8.57 6.93
N THR A 142 8.64 7.90 5.89
CA THR A 142 8.20 8.16 4.51
C THR A 142 6.76 7.72 4.28
N LEU A 143 6.36 6.56 4.81
CA LEU A 143 4.97 6.09 4.79
C LEU A 143 4.04 7.02 5.60
N ASP A 144 4.48 7.54 6.75
CA ASP A 144 3.71 8.49 7.54
C ASP A 144 3.49 9.82 6.78
N ILE A 145 4.54 10.37 6.16
CA ILE A 145 4.43 11.57 5.31
C ILE A 145 3.49 11.31 4.12
N PHE A 146 3.61 10.16 3.46
CA PHE A 146 2.72 9.76 2.37
C PHE A 146 1.26 9.75 2.81
N THR A 147 0.94 9.06 3.91
CA THR A 147 -0.44 8.91 4.41
C THR A 147 -1.05 10.25 4.81
N LYS A 148 -0.27 11.13 5.45
CA LYS A 148 -0.71 12.50 5.76
C LYS A 148 -1.01 13.31 4.50
N SER A 149 -0.12 13.24 3.52
CA SER A 149 -0.25 13.98 2.26
C SER A 149 -1.48 13.54 1.47
N ILE A 150 -1.75 12.23 1.36
CA ILE A 150 -2.91 11.75 0.62
C ILE A 150 -4.23 12.04 1.34
N LYS A 151 -4.25 11.97 2.68
CA LYS A 151 -5.44 12.36 3.46
C LYS A 151 -5.77 13.84 3.31
N ASP A 152 -4.77 14.72 3.36
CA ASP A 152 -4.97 16.15 3.16
C ASP A 152 -5.48 16.46 1.74
N ALA A 153 -4.87 15.83 0.72
CA ALA A 153 -5.31 15.97 -0.66
C ALA A 153 -6.74 15.45 -0.86
N LEU A 154 -7.09 14.31 -0.26
CA LEU A 154 -8.44 13.75 -0.30
C LEU A 154 -9.44 14.72 0.34
N TYR A 155 -9.15 15.21 1.55
CA TYR A 155 -10.03 16.13 2.26
C TYR A 155 -10.30 17.42 1.47
N LYS A 156 -9.24 18.05 0.94
CA LYS A 156 -9.35 19.26 0.11
C LYS A 156 -10.20 19.01 -1.13
N THR A 157 -9.97 17.89 -1.82
CA THR A 157 -10.72 17.53 -3.03
C THR A 157 -12.19 17.25 -2.70
N GLN A 158 -12.46 16.48 -1.63
CA GLN A 158 -13.82 16.19 -1.16
C GLN A 158 -14.59 17.47 -0.82
N ARG A 159 -13.98 18.42 -0.13
CA ARG A 159 -14.60 19.71 0.20
C ARG A 159 -14.98 20.51 -1.05
N SER A 160 -14.12 20.51 -2.08
CA SER A 160 -14.41 21.18 -3.34
C SER A 160 -15.61 20.58 -4.05
N TYR A 161 -15.69 19.25 -4.15
CA TYR A 161 -16.82 18.57 -4.81
C TYR A 161 -18.10 18.57 -3.99
N GLN A 162 -18.03 18.60 -2.66
CA GLN A 162 -19.21 18.81 -1.80
C GLN A 162 -19.90 20.14 -2.10
N LYS A 163 -19.12 21.23 -2.30
CA LYS A 163 -19.68 22.54 -2.67
C LYS A 163 -20.38 22.50 -4.03
N ILE A 164 -19.86 21.72 -4.98
CA ILE A 164 -20.48 21.54 -6.31
C ILE A 164 -21.81 20.76 -6.16
N ASN A 165 -21.80 19.65 -5.43
CA ASN A 165 -23.02 18.86 -5.18
C ASN A 165 -24.12 19.69 -4.48
N GLN A 166 -23.74 20.55 -3.53
CA GLN A 166 -24.68 21.46 -2.86
C GLN A 166 -25.28 22.52 -3.79
N LYS A 167 -24.60 22.91 -4.86
CA LYS A 167 -25.16 23.80 -5.89
C LYS A 167 -26.14 23.02 -6.77
N ASN A 168 -25.73 21.86 -7.27
CA ASN A 168 -26.56 21.00 -8.13
C ASN A 168 -27.90 20.62 -7.47
N SER A 169 -27.92 20.44 -6.15
CA SER A 169 -29.14 20.11 -5.39
C SER A 169 -30.06 21.30 -5.10
N LYS A 170 -29.59 22.54 -5.26
CA LYS A 170 -30.42 23.75 -5.15
C LYS A 170 -31.05 24.17 -6.47
N GLU A 171 -30.54 23.65 -7.58
CA GLU A 171 -31.02 23.92 -8.95
C GLU A 171 -32.01 22.85 -9.45
N GLN A 172 -32.27 21.80 -8.64
CA GLN A 172 -33.30 20.77 -8.84
C GLN A 172 -34.54 21.06 -7.99
#